data_AF-A0A7C5FEY0-F1
#
_entry.id   AF-A0A7C5FEY0-F1
#
_cell.length_a   1.000
_cell.length_b   1.000
_cell.length_c   1.000
_cell.angle_alpha   90.00
_cell.angle_beta   90.00
_cell.angle_gamma   90.00
#
_symmetry.space_group_name_H-M   'P 1'
#
loop_
_entity.id
_entity.type
_entity.pdbx_description
1 polymer ?
#
loop_
_entity_poly.entity_id
_entity_poly.type
_entity_poly.pdbx_seq_one_letter_code
_entity_poly.pdbx_strand_id
1 'polypeptide(L)'
;MSKKEKILFFLDRAITFFIYLLCFFLPISIAFIEIFSTIIIFLFFIKKIIKPDFKFLKDKSSIFLIIFVMFCILSLFNSGIYFKKSIGALFFKWFEYIIIFLAIKDVIEPKKIKKIIFIILLSATLIGIDGLFQHFFGFDFIRHRKSVEIPPTGSKDVITATFKHYNDFGAYLVVVLSLAFIYSFKDKKYFIKFLFLTIILFFCLLFTYSRGAWLGFLLSILFASFF
;
A
#
# COMPACT_ATOMS: atom_id res chain seq x y z
N MET A 1 -14.60 -32.97 -6.48
CA MET A 1 -13.43 -32.09 -6.60
C MET A 1 -12.18 -32.95 -6.79
N SER A 2 -11.53 -32.86 -7.95
CA SER A 2 -10.32 -33.63 -8.25
C SER A 2 -9.17 -33.25 -7.29
N LYS A 3 -8.16 -34.13 -7.13
CA LYS A 3 -6.97 -33.84 -6.29
C LYS A 3 -6.30 -32.52 -6.71
N LYS A 4 -6.24 -32.25 -8.02
CA LYS A 4 -5.72 -31.01 -8.60
C LYS A 4 -6.55 -29.78 -8.21
N GLU A 5 -7.88 -29.86 -8.30
CA GLU A 5 -8.77 -28.77 -7.90
C GLU A 5 -8.65 -28.44 -6.42
N LYS A 6 -8.54 -29.45 -5.55
CA LYS A 6 -8.33 -29.24 -4.10
C LYS A 6 -7.03 -28.48 -3.82
N ILE A 7 -5.95 -28.82 -4.52
CA ILE A 7 -4.65 -28.14 -4.39
C ILE A 7 -4.78 -26.68 -4.85
N LEU A 8 -5.38 -26.42 -6.01
CA LEU A 8 -5.58 -25.07 -6.53
C LEU A 8 -6.41 -24.21 -5.58
N PHE A 9 -7.48 -24.77 -5.02
CA PHE A 9 -8.31 -24.08 -4.02
C PHE A 9 -7.53 -23.72 -2.76
N PHE A 10 -6.64 -24.60 -2.29
CA PHE A 10 -5.77 -24.30 -1.15
C PHE A 10 -4.77 -23.18 -1.48
N LEU A 11 -4.13 -23.24 -2.65
CA LEU A 11 -3.20 -22.20 -3.11
C LEU A 11 -3.88 -20.82 -3.19
N ASP A 12 -5.11 -20.76 -3.72
CA ASP A 12 -5.87 -19.50 -3.79
C ASP A 12 -6.15 -18.91 -2.41
N ARG A 13 -6.52 -19.76 -1.44
CA ARG A 13 -6.74 -19.31 -0.05
C ARG A 13 -5.45 -18.87 0.61
N ALA A 14 -4.35 -19.60 0.40
CA ALA A 14 -3.04 -19.25 0.94
C ALA A 14 -2.55 -17.91 0.37
N ILE A 15 -2.58 -17.73 -0.95
CA ILE A 15 -2.21 -16.47 -1.61
C ILE A 15 -3.09 -15.32 -1.08
N THR A 16 -4.40 -15.51 -0.99
CA THR A 16 -5.32 -14.51 -0.43
C THR A 16 -4.95 -14.12 0.99
N PHE A 17 -4.62 -15.10 1.84
CA PHE A 17 -4.22 -14.88 3.23
C PHE A 17 -2.92 -14.08 3.32
N PHE A 18 -1.89 -14.42 2.52
CA PHE A 18 -0.65 -13.67 2.51
C PHE A 18 -0.81 -12.26 1.91
N ILE A 19 -1.73 -12.04 0.96
CA ILE A 19 -2.10 -10.69 0.51
C ILE A 19 -2.69 -9.88 1.67
N TYR A 20 -3.54 -10.47 2.50
CA TYR A 20 -4.08 -9.79 3.69
C TYR A 20 -2.98 -9.42 4.69
N LEU A 21 -2.04 -10.33 4.95
CA LEU A 21 -0.88 -10.03 5.80
C LEU A 21 0.00 -8.94 5.18
N LEU A 22 0.28 -9.02 3.89
CA LEU A 22 1.04 -8.00 3.16
C LEU A 22 0.40 -6.62 3.32
N CYS A 23 -0.91 -6.49 3.06
CA CYS A 23 -1.63 -5.22 3.21
C CYS A 23 -1.62 -4.70 4.65
N PHE A 24 -1.70 -5.57 5.65
CA PHE A 24 -1.65 -5.16 7.05
C PHE A 24 -0.26 -4.70 7.49
N PHE A 25 0.80 -5.39 7.07
CA PHE A 25 2.18 -5.09 7.47
C PHE A 25 2.88 -4.07 6.57
N LEU A 26 2.24 -3.63 5.49
CA LEU A 26 2.80 -2.68 4.52
C LEU A 26 3.39 -1.40 5.15
N PRO A 27 2.70 -0.70 6.07
CA PRO A 27 3.31 0.46 6.73
C PRO A 27 4.18 0.07 7.94
N ILE A 28 4.13 -1.17 8.42
CA ILE A 28 4.75 -1.58 9.68
C ILE A 28 6.19 -2.06 9.46
N SER A 29 6.42 -2.93 8.47
CA SER A 29 7.71 -3.61 8.33
C SER A 29 8.07 -4.04 6.93
N ILE A 30 9.16 -3.47 6.43
CA ILE A 30 9.81 -3.88 5.18
C ILE A 30 10.16 -5.37 5.20
N ALA A 31 10.66 -5.91 6.32
CA ALA A 31 11.00 -7.32 6.41
C ALA A 31 9.77 -8.24 6.19
N PHE A 32 8.62 -7.88 6.76
CA PHE A 32 7.39 -8.65 6.56
C PHE A 32 6.83 -8.48 5.14
N ILE A 33 6.97 -7.30 4.55
CA ILE A 33 6.63 -7.06 3.14
C ILE A 33 7.40 -8.04 2.26
N GLU A 34 8.73 -8.09 2.38
CA GLU A 34 9.58 -8.96 1.54
C GLU A 34 9.26 -10.44 1.76
N ILE A 35 9.03 -10.87 3.01
CA ILE A 35 8.64 -12.26 3.33
C ILE A 35 7.30 -12.61 2.66
N PHE A 36 6.27 -11.80 2.86
CA PHE A 36 4.94 -12.10 2.32
C PHE A 36 4.88 -11.98 0.80
N SER A 37 5.55 -10.97 0.22
CA SER A 37 5.73 -10.84 -1.24
C SER A 37 6.37 -12.09 -1.84
N THR A 38 7.47 -12.56 -1.25
CA THR A 38 8.18 -13.75 -1.73
C THR A 38 7.29 -14.99 -1.67
N ILE A 39 6.56 -15.19 -0.57
CA ILE A 39 5.62 -16.32 -0.44
C ILE A 39 4.50 -16.23 -1.48
N ILE A 40 3.91 -15.05 -1.68
CA ILE A 40 2.85 -14.83 -2.69
C ILE A 40 3.38 -15.20 -4.08
N ILE A 41 4.56 -14.69 -4.45
CA ILE A 41 5.19 -14.95 -5.75
C ILE A 41 5.45 -16.45 -5.93
N PHE A 42 6.02 -17.11 -4.92
CA PHE A 42 6.31 -18.54 -4.97
C PHE A 42 5.04 -19.39 -5.14
N LEU A 43 4.00 -19.14 -4.34
CA LEU A 43 2.72 -19.85 -4.43
C LEU A 43 2.01 -19.58 -5.77
N PHE A 44 2.11 -18.35 -6.27
CA PHE A 44 1.57 -17.98 -7.58
C PHE A 44 2.24 -18.76 -8.71
N PHE A 45 3.57 -18.87 -8.70
CA PHE A 45 4.28 -19.69 -9.70
C PHE A 45 3.90 -21.17 -9.62
N ILE A 46 3.81 -21.76 -8.41
CA ILE A 46 3.33 -23.14 -8.23
C ILE A 46 1.93 -23.31 -8.85
N LYS A 47 1.02 -22.37 -8.56
CA LYS A 47 -0.33 -22.38 -9.14
C LYS A 47 -0.29 -22.37 -10.67
N LYS A 48 0.56 -21.53 -11.27
CA LYS A 48 0.68 -21.41 -12.74
C LYS A 48 1.35 -22.60 -13.41
N ILE A 49 2.25 -23.30 -12.72
CA ILE A 49 2.79 -24.57 -13.19
C ILE A 49 1.70 -25.66 -13.19
N ILE A 50 0.87 -25.73 -12.15
CA ILE A 50 -0.21 -26.74 -12.05
C ILE A 50 -1.34 -26.45 -13.03
N LYS A 51 -1.70 -25.18 -13.19
CA LYS A 51 -2.77 -24.71 -14.09
C LYS A 51 -2.29 -23.45 -14.83
N PRO A 52 -1.73 -23.59 -16.04
CA PRO A 52 -1.30 -22.46 -16.86
C PRO A 52 -2.52 -21.75 -17.46
N ASP A 53 -3.20 -20.95 -16.64
CA ASP A 53 -4.35 -20.13 -17.01
C ASP A 53 -4.01 -18.65 -16.81
N PHE A 54 -4.01 -17.89 -17.90
CA PHE A 54 -3.68 -16.47 -17.94
C PHE A 54 -4.85 -15.61 -18.43
N LYS A 55 -6.09 -16.10 -18.36
CA LYS A 55 -7.28 -15.35 -18.79
C LYS A 55 -7.42 -13.98 -18.13
N PHE A 56 -6.95 -13.84 -16.89
CA PHE A 56 -6.97 -12.57 -16.15
C PHE A 56 -6.18 -11.45 -16.84
N LEU A 57 -5.21 -11.77 -17.73
CA LEU A 57 -4.49 -10.77 -18.52
C LEU A 57 -5.36 -10.11 -19.60
N LYS A 58 -6.42 -10.78 -20.08
CA LYS A 58 -7.29 -10.26 -21.14
C LYS A 58 -8.25 -9.16 -20.67
N ASP A 59 -8.38 -8.97 -19.35
CA ASP A 59 -9.25 -7.95 -18.80
C ASP A 59 -8.73 -6.53 -19.11
N LYS A 60 -9.66 -5.60 -19.38
CA LYS A 60 -9.34 -4.23 -19.85
C LYS A 60 -8.41 -3.48 -18.90
N SER A 61 -8.48 -3.73 -17.59
CA SER A 61 -7.61 -3.07 -16.62
C SER A 61 -6.12 -3.45 -16.77
N SER A 62 -5.79 -4.53 -17.49
CA SER A 62 -4.40 -4.89 -17.80
C SER A 62 -3.68 -3.83 -18.64
N ILE A 63 -4.43 -2.99 -19.37
CA ILE A 63 -3.84 -1.91 -20.17
C ILE A 63 -3.01 -0.96 -19.30
N PHE A 64 -3.45 -0.68 -18.07
CA PHE A 64 -2.74 0.21 -17.15
C PHE A 64 -1.41 -0.40 -16.70
N LEU A 65 -1.35 -1.72 -16.51
CA LEU A 65 -0.10 -2.43 -16.21
C LEU A 65 0.85 -2.36 -17.40
N ILE A 66 0.36 -2.56 -18.63
CA ILE A 66 1.19 -2.50 -19.84
C ILE A 66 1.74 -1.10 -20.02
N ILE A 67 0.91 -0.07 -19.89
CA ILE A 67 1.32 1.34 -19.95
C ILE A 67 2.39 1.61 -18.88
N PHE A 68 2.16 1.17 -17.64
CA PHE A 68 3.12 1.33 -16.55
C PHE A 68 4.48 0.67 -16.88
N VAL A 69 4.48 -0.58 -17.34
CA VAL A 69 5.70 -1.29 -17.73
C VAL A 69 6.41 -0.58 -18.89
N MET A 70 5.65 -0.10 -19.87
CA MET A 70 6.18 0.68 -20.99
C MET A 70 6.89 1.94 -20.49
N PHE A 71 6.29 2.70 -19.57
CA PHE A 71 6.95 3.86 -18.96
C PHE A 71 8.20 3.50 -18.16
N CYS A 72 8.19 2.37 -17.44
CA CYS A 72 9.40 1.88 -16.77
C CYS A 72 10.52 1.57 -17.78
N ILE A 73 10.20 0.93 -18.91
CA ILE A 73 11.17 0.65 -19.97
C ILE A 73 11.68 1.94 -20.61
N LEU A 74 10.77 2.88 -20.94
CA LEU A 74 11.14 4.18 -21.50
C LEU A 74 12.07 4.97 -20.57
N SER A 75 11.85 4.88 -19.26
CA SER A 75 12.70 5.53 -18.26
C SER A 75 14.16 5.04 -18.27
N LEU A 76 14.41 3.82 -18.76
CA LEU A 76 15.78 3.30 -18.89
C LEU A 76 16.60 4.11 -19.90
N PHE A 77 16.00 4.55 -21.00
CA PHE A 77 16.73 5.35 -22.00
C PHE A 77 17.16 6.71 -21.44
N ASN A 78 16.43 7.25 -20.48
CA ASN A 78 16.75 8.52 -19.82
C ASN A 78 17.63 8.36 -18.57
N SER A 79 18.11 7.15 -18.27
CA SER A 79 18.81 6.87 -17.00
C SER A 79 20.32 7.15 -17.01
N GLY A 80 20.90 7.43 -18.19
CA GLY A 80 22.29 7.86 -18.33
C GLY A 80 23.30 6.98 -17.59
N ILE A 81 24.13 7.59 -16.74
CA ILE A 81 25.18 6.92 -15.95
C ILE A 81 24.60 5.84 -15.02
N TYR A 82 23.33 5.96 -14.63
CA TYR A 82 22.66 5.01 -13.73
C TYR A 82 22.01 3.83 -14.43
N PHE A 83 22.20 3.64 -15.74
CA PHE A 83 21.56 2.58 -16.52
C PHE A 83 21.63 1.19 -15.88
N LYS A 84 22.83 0.77 -15.41
CA LYS A 84 23.02 -0.53 -14.74
C LYS A 84 22.22 -0.64 -13.43
N LYS A 85 22.08 0.45 -12.68
CA LYS A 85 21.29 0.49 -11.45
C LYS A 85 19.79 0.47 -11.78
N SER A 86 19.38 1.20 -12.81
CA SER A 86 17.99 1.29 -13.26
C SER A 86 17.47 -0.03 -13.81
N ILE A 87 18.27 -0.76 -14.60
CA ILE A 87 17.88 -2.10 -15.06
C ILE A 87 17.77 -3.08 -13.88
N GLY A 88 18.69 -3.00 -12.92
CA GLY A 88 18.58 -3.76 -11.66
C GLY A 88 17.29 -3.45 -10.91
N ALA A 89 16.94 -2.17 -10.77
CA ALA A 89 15.67 -1.77 -10.13
C ALA A 89 14.44 -2.28 -10.89
N LEU A 90 14.48 -2.30 -12.23
CA LEU A 90 13.39 -2.84 -13.05
C LEU A 90 13.15 -4.33 -12.75
N PHE A 91 14.20 -5.15 -12.74
CA PHE A 91 14.07 -6.59 -12.55
C PHE A 91 13.87 -7.01 -11.10
N PHE A 92 14.51 -6.35 -10.14
CA PHE A 92 14.47 -6.79 -8.73
C PHE A 92 13.39 -6.10 -7.91
N LYS A 93 12.93 -4.90 -8.27
CA LYS A 93 11.88 -4.18 -7.52
C LYS A 93 10.59 -4.01 -8.31
N TRP A 94 10.66 -3.47 -9.52
CA TRP A 94 9.42 -3.26 -10.29
C TRP A 94 8.78 -4.57 -10.74
N PHE A 95 9.58 -5.56 -11.12
CA PHE A 95 9.06 -6.88 -11.49
C PHE A 95 8.38 -7.61 -10.32
N GLU A 96 8.88 -7.45 -9.09
CA GLU A 96 8.24 -7.95 -7.88
C GLU A 96 6.80 -7.42 -7.76
N TYR A 97 6.64 -6.10 -7.88
CA TYR A 97 5.31 -5.45 -7.81
C TYR A 97 4.40 -5.85 -8.96
N ILE A 98 4.95 -6.04 -10.16
CA ILE A 98 4.19 -6.54 -11.32
C ILE A 98 3.65 -7.94 -11.03
N ILE A 99 4.48 -8.87 -10.53
CA ILE A 99 4.02 -10.23 -10.23
C ILE A 99 2.97 -10.22 -9.11
N ILE A 100 3.16 -9.41 -8.06
CA ILE A 100 2.17 -9.27 -6.98
C ILE A 100 0.84 -8.76 -7.53
N PHE A 101 0.86 -7.75 -8.42
CA PHE A 101 -0.34 -7.25 -9.09
C PHE A 101 -1.04 -8.37 -9.88
N LEU A 102 -0.28 -9.17 -10.64
CA LEU A 102 -0.82 -10.29 -11.41
C LEU A 102 -1.43 -11.38 -10.49
N ALA A 103 -0.76 -11.69 -9.38
CA ALA A 103 -1.26 -12.64 -8.39
C ALA A 103 -2.57 -12.15 -7.73
N ILE A 104 -2.65 -10.87 -7.39
CA ILE A 104 -3.88 -10.25 -6.88
C ILE A 104 -4.99 -10.37 -7.93
N LYS A 105 -4.72 -10.01 -9.19
CA LYS A 105 -5.71 -10.05 -10.27
C LYS A 105 -6.22 -11.47 -10.55
N ASP A 106 -5.37 -12.47 -10.37
CA ASP A 106 -5.70 -13.87 -10.61
C ASP A 106 -6.51 -14.52 -9.46
N VAL A 107 -6.31 -14.08 -8.22
CA VAL A 107 -6.86 -14.76 -7.02
C VAL A 107 -7.94 -13.94 -6.30
N ILE A 108 -7.85 -12.61 -6.32
CA ILE A 108 -8.76 -11.73 -5.59
C ILE A 108 -9.98 -11.39 -6.45
N GLU A 109 -11.11 -11.94 -6.05
CA GLU A 109 -12.42 -11.57 -6.59
C GLU A 109 -12.82 -10.13 -6.18
N PRO A 110 -13.59 -9.41 -7.01
CA PRO A 110 -14.05 -8.05 -6.70
C PRO A 110 -14.74 -7.91 -5.34
N LYS A 111 -15.47 -8.95 -4.91
CA LYS A 111 -16.16 -8.97 -3.60
C LYS A 111 -15.19 -8.90 -2.41
N LYS A 112 -13.96 -9.40 -2.56
CA LYS A 112 -12.93 -9.42 -1.51
C LYS A 112 -12.16 -8.10 -1.38
N ILE A 113 -12.28 -7.19 -2.37
CA ILE A 113 -11.61 -5.88 -2.34
C ILE A 113 -12.04 -5.06 -1.11
N LYS A 114 -13.33 -5.09 -0.75
CA LYS A 114 -13.83 -4.42 0.47
C LYS A 114 -13.11 -4.90 1.74
N LYS A 115 -12.80 -6.19 1.81
CA LYS A 115 -12.06 -6.78 2.94
C LYS A 115 -10.60 -6.32 2.96
N ILE A 116 -9.95 -6.22 1.79
CA ILE A 116 -8.59 -5.67 1.67
C ILE A 116 -8.56 -4.23 2.16
N ILE A 117 -9.49 -3.38 1.70
CA ILE A 117 -9.59 -1.99 2.15
C ILE A 117 -9.76 -1.91 3.67
N PHE A 118 -10.64 -2.75 4.24
CA PHE A 118 -10.83 -2.80 5.69
C PHE A 118 -9.53 -3.17 6.43
N ILE A 119 -8.76 -4.14 5.92
CA ILE A 119 -7.46 -4.52 6.51
C ILE A 119 -6.44 -3.38 6.42
N ILE A 120 -6.39 -2.67 5.30
CA ILE A 120 -5.53 -1.49 5.14
C ILE A 120 -5.93 -0.41 6.15
N LEU A 121 -7.23 -0.13 6.33
CA LEU A 121 -7.72 0.85 7.30
C LEU A 121 -7.47 0.41 8.75
N LEU A 122 -7.54 -0.89 9.04
CA LEU A 122 -7.18 -1.43 10.35
C LEU A 122 -5.70 -1.20 10.66
N SER A 123 -4.81 -1.45 9.69
CA SER A 123 -3.39 -1.13 9.80
C SER A 123 -3.16 0.38 9.94
N ALA A 124 -3.86 1.19 9.14
CA ALA A 124 -3.80 2.65 9.22
C ALA A 124 -4.23 3.19 10.59
N THR A 125 -5.19 2.52 11.26
CA THR A 125 -5.59 2.88 12.62
C THR A 125 -4.41 2.71 13.59
N LEU A 126 -3.70 1.58 13.51
CA LEU A 126 -2.52 1.32 14.34
C LEU A 126 -1.42 2.36 14.08
N ILE A 127 -1.11 2.64 12.81
CA ILE A 127 -0.10 3.62 12.41
C ILE A 127 -0.50 5.05 12.75
N GLY A 128 -1.79 5.39 12.66
CA GLY A 128 -2.31 6.69 13.07
C GLY A 128 -2.12 6.92 14.56
N ILE A 129 -2.42 5.91 15.38
CA ILE A 129 -2.18 5.95 16.83
C ILE A 129 -0.67 6.08 17.12
N ASP A 130 0.18 5.35 16.38
CA ASP A 130 1.65 5.45 16.49
C ASP A 130 2.19 6.84 16.13
N GLY A 131 1.68 7.45 15.06
CA GLY A 131 2.02 8.82 14.69
C GLY A 131 1.60 9.85 15.75
N LEU A 132 0.38 9.74 16.29
CA LEU A 132 -0.05 10.62 17.37
C LEU A 132 0.76 10.41 18.65
N PHE A 133 1.06 9.15 19.00
CA PHE A 133 1.93 8.84 20.12
C PHE A 133 3.32 9.47 19.92
N GLN A 134 3.91 9.34 18.74
CA GLN A 134 5.20 9.96 18.42
C GLN A 134 5.17 11.48 18.57
N HIS A 135 4.05 12.13 18.23
CA HIS A 135 3.89 13.57 18.43
C HIS A 135 3.98 13.98 19.92
N PHE A 136 3.36 13.22 20.82
CA PHE A 136 3.32 13.57 22.25
C PHE A 136 4.56 13.12 23.03
N PHE A 137 5.16 11.98 22.66
CA PHE A 137 6.25 11.36 23.40
C PHE A 137 7.63 11.54 22.74
N GLY A 138 7.68 12.05 21.51
CA GLY A 138 8.92 12.27 20.76
C GLY A 138 9.54 11.00 20.16
N PHE A 139 8.90 9.83 20.30
CA PHE A 139 9.31 8.57 19.67
C PHE A 139 8.11 7.69 19.33
N ASP A 140 8.22 6.88 18.27
CA ASP A 140 7.15 5.96 17.87
C ASP A 140 7.20 4.65 18.70
N PHE A 141 6.06 4.07 19.05
CA PHE A 141 6.04 2.90 19.95
C PHE A 141 6.32 1.57 19.25
N ILE A 142 6.27 1.53 17.91
CA ILE A 142 6.47 0.30 17.13
C ILE A 142 7.96 0.05 16.85
N ARG A 143 8.70 1.10 16.49
CA ARG A 143 10.10 1.09 16.05
C ARG A 143 11.03 1.88 16.97
N HIS A 144 10.50 2.64 17.94
CA HIS A 144 11.28 3.43 18.89
C HIS A 144 12.19 4.47 18.19
N ARG A 145 11.77 4.99 17.04
CA ARG A 145 12.45 6.07 16.32
C ARG A 145 11.98 7.40 16.85
N LYS A 146 12.93 8.28 17.06
CA LYS A 146 12.67 9.66 17.44
C LYS A 146 12.00 10.43 16.31
N SER A 147 11.25 11.46 16.68
CA SER A 147 10.81 12.51 15.75
C SER A 147 12.00 13.10 14.99
N VAL A 148 11.72 13.59 13.78
CA VAL A 148 12.75 14.18 12.91
C VAL A 148 12.57 15.69 12.90
N GLU A 149 13.67 16.44 12.99
CA GLU A 149 13.64 17.89 12.82
C GLU A 149 13.76 18.25 11.32
N ILE A 150 13.06 19.31 10.89
CA ILE A 150 13.19 19.87 9.53
C ILE A 150 14.09 21.11 9.57
N PRO A 151 15.30 21.08 8.98
CA PRO A 151 16.09 22.28 8.70
C PRO A 151 15.48 23.05 7.51
N PRO A 152 15.42 24.40 7.49
CA PRO A 152 15.98 25.38 8.43
C PRO A 152 14.94 26.00 9.38
N THR A 153 13.70 25.51 9.38
CA THR A 153 12.55 26.19 10.03
C THR A 153 12.49 26.04 11.55
N GLY A 154 13.40 25.28 12.18
CA GLY A 154 13.41 25.08 13.64
C GLY A 154 12.09 24.51 14.19
N SER A 155 11.27 23.94 13.32
CA SER A 155 9.93 23.46 13.65
C SER A 155 10.03 22.08 14.29
N LYS A 156 9.60 22.05 15.56
CA LYS A 156 9.49 20.93 16.48
C LYS A 156 8.92 19.66 15.85
N ASP A 157 9.53 18.54 16.22
CA ASP A 157 9.02 17.17 16.20
C ASP A 157 8.08 16.80 15.04
N VAL A 158 8.65 16.58 13.86
CA VAL A 158 7.90 16.03 12.73
C VAL A 158 7.75 14.53 12.90
N ILE A 159 6.53 14.06 12.72
CA ILE A 159 6.22 12.64 12.89
C ILE A 159 6.48 11.86 11.60
N THR A 160 6.98 10.65 11.77
CA THR A 160 7.23 9.67 10.71
C THR A 160 6.49 8.36 10.96
N ALA A 161 5.95 8.15 12.17
CA ALA A 161 5.54 6.85 12.68
C ALA A 161 6.65 5.80 12.36
N THR A 162 6.25 4.64 11.87
CA THR A 162 7.12 3.55 11.42
C THR A 162 7.97 3.86 10.17
N PHE A 163 7.72 4.96 9.46
CA PHE A 163 8.44 5.33 8.23
C PHE A 163 9.80 5.97 8.54
N LYS A 164 10.65 6.07 7.52
CA LYS A 164 11.97 6.71 7.64
C LYS A 164 11.90 8.23 7.45
N HIS A 165 11.01 8.70 6.59
CA HIS A 165 10.81 10.10 6.31
C HIS A 165 9.33 10.50 6.40
N TYR A 166 9.10 11.74 6.82
CA TYR A 166 7.76 12.31 6.97
C TYR A 166 7.01 12.44 5.64
N ASN A 167 7.73 12.59 4.52
CA ASN A 167 7.13 12.58 3.19
C ASN A 167 6.63 11.20 2.78
N ASP A 168 7.34 10.13 3.15
CA ASP A 168 6.88 8.75 2.90
C ASP A 168 5.62 8.46 3.72
N PHE A 169 5.60 8.90 4.98
CA PHE A 169 4.43 8.78 5.83
C PHE A 169 3.27 9.62 5.30
N GLY A 170 3.53 10.85 4.87
CA GLY A 170 2.55 11.73 4.23
C GLY A 170 1.92 11.09 2.99
N ALA A 171 2.74 10.53 2.09
CA ALA A 171 2.27 9.84 0.89
C ALA A 171 1.37 8.63 1.23
N TYR A 172 1.74 7.85 2.25
CA TYR A 172 0.89 6.78 2.78
C TYR A 172 -0.44 7.32 3.33
N LEU A 173 -0.38 8.37 4.15
CA LEU A 173 -1.54 9.00 4.77
C LEU A 173 -2.54 9.50 3.73
N VAL A 174 -2.11 10.11 2.62
CA VAL A 174 -3.02 10.55 1.55
C VAL A 174 -3.93 9.41 1.10
N VAL A 175 -3.38 8.21 0.87
CA VAL A 175 -4.16 7.06 0.39
C VAL A 175 -5.16 6.60 1.46
N VAL A 176 -4.69 6.34 2.69
CA VAL A 176 -5.55 5.76 3.73
C VAL A 176 -6.56 6.76 4.28
N LEU A 177 -6.22 8.05 4.34
CA LEU A 177 -7.12 9.12 4.74
C LEU A 177 -8.23 9.32 3.71
N SER A 178 -7.90 9.29 2.41
CA SER A 178 -8.91 9.34 1.33
C SER A 178 -9.90 8.18 1.44
N LEU A 179 -9.40 6.96 1.66
CA LEU A 179 -10.24 5.78 1.83
C LEU A 179 -11.11 5.88 3.10
N ALA A 180 -10.55 6.30 4.23
CA ALA A 180 -11.29 6.47 5.48
C ALA A 180 -12.40 7.52 5.34
N PHE A 181 -12.10 8.65 4.70
CA PHE A 181 -13.05 9.72 4.44
C PHE A 181 -14.24 9.22 3.60
N ILE A 182 -13.98 8.60 2.45
CA ILE A 182 -15.04 8.06 1.58
C ILE A 182 -15.88 7.00 2.30
N TYR A 183 -15.25 6.10 3.06
CA TYR A 183 -15.96 5.05 3.79
C TYR A 183 -16.81 5.58 4.95
N SER A 184 -16.49 6.75 5.50
CA SER A 184 -17.31 7.40 6.52
C SER A 184 -18.71 7.67 6.01
N PHE A 185 -18.84 8.17 4.78
CA PHE A 185 -20.14 8.54 4.20
C PHE A 185 -20.90 7.39 3.52
N LYS A 186 -20.29 6.20 3.42
CA LYS A 186 -20.88 5.07 2.71
C LYS A 186 -22.00 4.37 3.48
N ASP A 187 -21.86 4.26 4.80
CA ASP A 187 -22.82 3.55 5.66
C ASP A 187 -22.94 4.26 7.02
N LYS A 188 -24.14 4.75 7.33
CA LYS A 188 -24.45 5.46 8.58
C LYS A 188 -24.05 4.67 9.83
N LYS A 189 -24.10 3.32 9.76
CA LYS A 189 -23.71 2.45 10.87
C LYS A 189 -22.24 2.59 11.26
N TYR A 190 -21.36 2.87 10.29
CA TYR A 190 -19.92 2.95 10.51
C TYR A 190 -19.39 4.39 10.42
N PHE A 191 -20.26 5.37 10.21
CA PHE A 191 -19.91 6.79 10.08
C PHE A 191 -19.00 7.27 11.20
N ILE A 192 -19.40 7.11 12.47
CA ILE A 192 -18.63 7.60 13.62
C ILE A 192 -17.24 6.94 13.69
N LYS A 193 -17.15 5.64 13.41
CA LYS A 193 -15.89 4.89 13.49
C LYS A 193 -14.89 5.36 12.44
N PHE A 194 -15.33 5.48 11.19
CA PHE A 194 -14.45 5.94 10.11
C PHE A 194 -14.17 7.44 10.19
N LEU A 195 -15.11 8.26 10.67
CA LEU A 195 -14.89 9.68 10.92
C LEU A 195 -13.80 9.88 11.97
N PHE A 196 -13.84 9.12 13.07
CA PHE A 196 -12.80 9.15 14.09
C PHE A 196 -11.42 8.77 13.52
N LEU A 197 -11.36 7.72 12.70
CA LEU A 197 -10.14 7.34 11.99
C LEU A 197 -9.65 8.46 11.06
N THR A 198 -10.55 9.08 10.29
CA THR A 198 -10.22 10.22 9.42
C THR A 198 -9.62 11.37 10.23
N ILE A 199 -10.19 11.70 11.39
CA ILE A 199 -9.67 12.77 12.26
C ILE A 199 -8.25 12.44 12.74
N ILE A 200 -8.02 11.21 13.23
CA ILE A 200 -6.68 10.75 13.65
C ILE A 200 -5.67 10.91 12.50
N LEU A 201 -5.99 10.34 11.34
CA LEU A 201 -5.10 10.34 10.17
C LEU A 201 -4.88 11.76 9.63
N PHE A 202 -5.87 12.64 9.74
CA PHE A 202 -5.76 14.04 9.34
C PHE A 202 -4.80 14.81 10.23
N PHE A 203 -4.87 14.65 11.55
CA PHE A 203 -3.89 15.25 12.45
C PHE A 203 -2.48 14.71 12.21
N CYS A 204 -2.34 13.40 11.98
CA CYS A 204 -1.05 12.85 11.59
C CYS A 204 -0.52 13.52 10.31
N LEU A 205 -1.37 13.71 9.31
CA LEU A 205 -1.00 14.36 8.05
C LEU A 205 -0.51 15.80 8.29
N LEU A 206 -1.17 16.58 9.14
CA LEU A 206 -0.72 17.92 9.52
C LEU A 206 0.64 17.88 10.22
N PHE A 207 0.85 16.94 11.15
CA PHE A 207 2.12 16.81 11.88
C PHE A 207 3.26 16.24 11.03
N THR A 208 2.99 15.72 9.82
CA THR A 208 4.07 15.41 8.86
C THR A 208 4.68 16.66 8.21
N TYR A 209 3.98 17.80 8.22
CA TYR A 209 4.37 19.02 7.49
C TYR A 209 4.66 18.82 5.99
N SER A 210 4.22 17.70 5.41
CA SER A 210 4.40 17.41 3.98
C SER A 210 3.37 18.17 3.15
N ARG A 211 3.74 19.37 2.69
CA ARG A 211 2.87 20.24 1.86
C ARG A 211 2.33 19.51 0.62
N GLY A 212 3.16 18.68 0.00
CA GLY A 212 2.74 17.87 -1.15
C GLY A 212 1.65 16.86 -0.79
N ALA A 213 1.75 16.23 0.39
CA ALA A 213 0.72 15.32 0.89
C ALA A 213 -0.58 16.07 1.24
N TRP A 214 -0.49 17.28 1.81
CA TRP A 214 -1.68 18.11 2.09
C TRP A 214 -2.43 18.46 0.81
N LEU A 215 -1.73 18.94 -0.21
CA LEU A 215 -2.31 19.23 -1.52
C LEU A 215 -2.87 17.96 -2.18
N GLY A 216 -2.15 16.83 -2.10
CA GLY A 216 -2.61 15.54 -2.62
C GLY A 216 -3.92 15.10 -1.98
N PHE A 217 -4.07 15.26 -0.67
CA PHE A 217 -5.32 14.95 0.02
C PHE A 217 -6.46 15.90 -0.38
N LEU A 218 -6.22 17.21 -0.46
CA LEU A 218 -7.24 18.17 -0.91
C LEU A 218 -7.75 17.83 -2.31
N LEU A 219 -6.85 17.53 -3.25
CA LEU A 219 -7.20 17.11 -4.61
C LEU A 219 -7.97 15.79 -4.61
N SER A 220 -7.64 14.85 -3.73
CA SER A 220 -8.35 13.57 -3.63
C SER A 220 -9.81 13.74 -3.20
N ILE A 221 -10.10 14.64 -2.25
CA ILE A 221 -11.47 14.94 -1.82
C ILE A 221 -12.23 15.67 -2.92
N LEU A 222 -11.59 16.67 -3.55
CA LEU A 222 -12.20 17.39 -4.67
C LEU A 222 -12.58 16.42 -5.78
N PHE A 223 -11.67 15.50 -6.14
CA PHE A 223 -11.97 14.47 -7.13
C PHE A 223 -13.12 13.55 -6.69
N ALA A 224 -13.13 13.11 -5.42
CA ALA A 224 -14.19 12.28 -4.88
C ALA A 224 -15.57 12.98 -4.87
N SER A 225 -15.63 14.31 -4.76
CA SER A 225 -16.90 15.06 -4.79
C SER A 225 -17.60 15.09 -6.15
N PHE A 226 -16.91 14.73 -7.24
CA PHE A 226 -17.51 14.66 -8.58
C PHE A 226 -18.25 13.33 -8.85
N PHE A 227 -18.19 12.37 -7.93
CA PHE A 227 -18.80 11.03 -8.05
C PHE A 227 -19.78 10.75 -6.91
#